data_AF-A0A354DDQ8-F1
#
_entry.id   AF-A0A354DDQ8-F1
#
_cell.length_a   1.000
_cell.length_b   1.000
_cell.length_c   1.000
_cell.angle_alpha   90.00
_cell.angle_beta   90.00
_cell.angle_gamma   90.00
#
_symmetry.space_group_name_H-M   'P 1'
#
loop_
_entity.id
_entity.type
_entity.pdbx_description
1 polymer ?
#
loop_
_entity_poly.entity_id
_entity_poly.type
_entity_poly.pdbx_seq_one_letter_code
_entity_poly.pdbx_strand_id
1 'polypeptide(L)'
;TRTVNNQITIEYLAQNPEFDEKGTVLDQIFTGKTPLIQTIKEYEETLALLNQEPNNNQLQKRFSQLTEKMDALEAWDLETNAKSILTRLGITNFTDSIQHLSGGQRKRIAMAKALINPADLLILDEPT
;
A
#
# COMPACT_ATOMS: atom_id res chain seq x y z
N THR A 1 2.53 16.96 -5.55
CA THR A 1 2.65 17.54 -4.20
C THR A 1 3.20 18.94 -4.33
N ARG A 2 2.48 19.99 -3.89
CA ARG A 2 3.05 21.35 -3.74
C ARG A 2 3.18 21.62 -2.24
N THR A 3 4.38 22.00 -1.81
CA THR A 3 4.69 22.30 -0.41
C THR A 3 4.54 23.81 -0.21
N VAL A 4 3.66 24.25 0.69
CA VAL A 4 3.54 25.65 1.12
C VAL A 4 3.87 25.70 2.62
N ASN A 5 4.68 26.68 3.01
CA ASN A 5 5.33 26.83 4.33
C ASN A 5 4.46 26.39 5.53
N ASN A 6 5.09 25.58 6.40
CA ASN A 6 4.59 24.95 7.63
C ASN A 6 3.80 23.63 7.43
N GLN A 7 4.53 22.52 7.20
CA GLN A 7 4.14 21.10 7.31
C GLN A 7 2.64 20.75 7.15
N ILE A 8 2.02 21.14 6.04
CA ILE A 8 0.70 20.63 5.64
C ILE A 8 0.91 19.74 4.42
N THR A 9 0.63 18.45 4.56
CA THR A 9 0.58 17.50 3.44
C THR A 9 -0.82 17.56 2.84
N ILE A 10 -0.96 18.08 1.63
CA ILE A 10 -2.23 18.11 0.89
C ILE A 10 -2.22 16.97 -0.11
N GLU A 11 -3.17 16.03 0.02
CA GLU A 11 -3.36 14.92 -0.91
C GLU A 11 -4.66 15.14 -1.71
N TYR A 12 -4.52 15.08 -3.04
CA TYR A 12 -5.61 15.32 -3.98
C TYR A 12 -6.08 13.99 -4.55
N LEU A 13 -7.36 13.69 -4.38
CA LEU A 13 -7.98 12.50 -4.94
C LEU A 13 -8.67 12.85 -6.26
N ALA A 14 -8.02 12.55 -7.38
CA ALA A 14 -8.61 12.75 -8.70
C ALA A 14 -9.81 11.81 -8.93
N GLN A 15 -10.80 12.29 -9.69
CA GLN A 15 -12.02 11.54 -10.05
C GLN A 15 -11.73 10.17 -10.69
N ASN A 16 -10.65 10.10 -11.48
CA ASN A 16 -10.02 8.88 -11.97
C ASN A 16 -8.58 8.85 -11.46
N PRO A 17 -8.28 8.11 -10.38
CA PRO A 17 -6.91 7.95 -9.93
C PRO A 17 -6.14 7.19 -11.01
N GLU A 18 -5.04 7.77 -11.49
CA GLU A 18 -4.09 7.05 -12.33
C GLU A 18 -3.38 6.02 -11.45
N PHE A 19 -3.63 4.74 -11.75
CA PHE A 19 -2.92 3.65 -11.12
C PHE A 19 -1.90 3.07 -12.09
N ASP A 20 -0.78 2.61 -11.55
CA ASP A 20 0.09 1.72 -12.32
C ASP A 20 -0.62 0.36 -12.47
N GLU A 21 -1.10 0.10 -13.69
CA GLU A 21 -1.82 -1.14 -14.05
C GLU A 21 -0.99 -2.40 -13.78
N LYS A 22 0.34 -2.29 -13.72
CA LYS A 22 1.24 -3.41 -13.43
C LYS A 22 1.44 -3.68 -11.95
N GLY A 23 1.07 -2.74 -11.08
CA GLY A 23 1.20 -2.88 -9.64
C GLY A 23 0.08 -3.71 -9.00
N THR A 24 0.33 -4.16 -7.79
CA THR A 24 -0.65 -4.75 -6.87
C THR A 24 -1.42 -3.68 -6.10
N VAL A 25 -2.45 -4.07 -5.35
CA VAL A 25 -3.13 -3.17 -4.41
C VAL A 25 -2.14 -2.52 -3.43
N LEU A 26 -1.25 -3.31 -2.84
CA LEU A 26 -0.25 -2.79 -1.90
C LEU A 26 0.76 -1.85 -2.55
N ASP A 27 1.13 -2.08 -3.81
CA ASP A 27 1.99 -1.15 -4.55
C ASP A 27 1.38 0.26 -4.64
N GLN A 28 0.06 0.35 -4.77
CA GLN A 28 -0.64 1.64 -4.87
C GLN A 28 -0.78 2.35 -3.53
N ILE A 29 -0.86 1.59 -2.44
CA ILE A 29 -0.86 2.13 -1.08
C ILE A 29 0.55 2.59 -0.69
N PHE A 30 1.54 1.76 -1.01
CA PHE A 30 2.93 1.94 -0.63
C PHE A 30 3.78 2.48 -1.78
N THR A 31 3.49 3.70 -2.24
CA THR A 31 4.18 4.33 -3.39
C THR A 31 5.52 5.00 -3.05
N GLY A 32 5.96 4.95 -1.79
CA GLY A 32 7.20 5.56 -1.32
C GLY A 32 8.47 4.78 -1.67
N LYS A 33 9.62 5.46 -1.69
CA LYS A 33 10.96 4.84 -1.83
C LYS A 33 11.73 4.81 -0.51
N THR A 34 11.04 4.98 0.62
CA THR A 34 11.69 4.93 1.92
C THR A 34 12.06 3.47 2.25
N PRO A 35 13.12 3.23 3.04
CA PRO A 35 13.48 1.88 3.47
C PRO A 35 12.33 1.15 4.16
N LEU A 36 11.50 1.87 4.93
CA LEU A 36 10.28 1.36 5.56
C LEU A 36 9.31 0.77 4.53
N ILE A 37 8.93 1.58 3.54
CA ILE A 37 7.98 1.18 2.51
C ILE A 37 8.51 0.02 1.67
N GLN A 38 9.79 0.09 1.27
CA GLN A 38 10.42 -1.00 0.50
C GLN A 38 10.44 -2.30 1.29
N THR A 39 10.71 -2.25 2.59
CA THR A 39 10.72 -3.43 3.45
C THR A 39 9.34 -4.09 3.52
N ILE A 40 8.27 -3.30 3.70
CA ILE A 40 6.89 -3.80 3.71
C ILE A 40 6.54 -4.48 2.38
N LYS A 41 6.88 -3.83 1.26
CA LYS A 41 6.62 -4.37 -0.08
C LYS A 41 7.34 -5.70 -0.31
N GLU A 42 8.64 -5.74 -0.06
CA GLU A 42 9.45 -6.94 -0.24
C GLU A 42 8.98 -8.08 0.68
N TYR A 43 8.54 -7.75 1.90
CA TYR A 43 7.97 -8.70 2.85
C TYR A 43 6.71 -9.37 2.28
N GLU A 44 5.76 -8.58 1.80
CA GLU A 44 4.50 -9.08 1.24
C GLU A 44 4.71 -9.90 -0.05
N GLU A 45 5.59 -9.44 -0.93
CA GLU A 45 5.98 -10.19 -2.14
C GLU A 45 6.63 -11.53 -1.77
N THR A 46 7.55 -11.53 -0.80
CA THR A 46 8.23 -12.75 -0.35
C THR A 46 7.25 -13.72 0.31
N LEU A 47 6.31 -13.22 1.12
CA LEU A 47 5.25 -14.03 1.73
C LEU A 47 4.34 -14.66 0.68
N ALA A 48 3.94 -13.90 -0.34
CA ALA A 48 3.12 -14.40 -1.44
C ALA A 48 3.85 -15.52 -2.23
N LEU A 49 5.14 -15.35 -2.51
CA LEU A 49 5.95 -16.38 -3.16
C LEU A 49 6.14 -17.61 -2.26
N LEU A 50 6.36 -17.42 -0.95
CA LEU A 50 6.52 -18.51 0.00
C LEU A 50 5.24 -19.35 0.14
N ASN A 51 4.05 -18.72 0.05
CA ASN A 51 2.78 -19.43 0.02
C ASN A 51 2.65 -20.35 -1.21
N GLN A 52 3.30 -20.01 -2.33
CA GLN A 52 3.32 -20.82 -3.54
C GLN A 52 4.44 -21.88 -3.51
N GLU A 53 5.60 -21.53 -2.95
CA GLU A 53 6.77 -22.40 -2.82
C GLU A 53 7.25 -22.56 -1.35
N PRO A 54 6.51 -23.26 -0.48
CA PRO A 54 6.80 -23.28 0.96
C PRO A 54 8.17 -23.87 1.33
N ASN A 55 8.72 -24.74 0.48
CA ASN A 55 9.98 -25.45 0.71
C ASN A 55 11.20 -24.72 0.11
N ASN A 56 11.02 -23.52 -0.43
CA ASN A 56 12.12 -22.76 -1.00
C ASN A 56 12.98 -22.12 0.10
N ASN A 57 14.13 -22.74 0.40
CA ASN A 57 15.06 -22.29 1.44
C ASN A 57 15.55 -20.84 1.25
N GLN A 58 15.65 -20.36 0.00
CA GLN A 58 16.05 -18.97 -0.26
C GLN A 58 14.94 -17.99 0.14
N LEU A 59 13.69 -18.30 -0.20
CA LEU A 59 12.54 -17.50 0.21
C LEU A 59 12.35 -17.52 1.73
N GLN A 60 12.52 -18.66 2.39
CA GLN A 60 12.46 -18.76 3.86
C GLN A 60 13.53 -17.87 4.52
N LYS A 61 14.77 -17.94 4.03
CA LYS A 61 15.85 -17.09 4.56
C LYS A 61 15.58 -15.60 4.32
N ARG A 62 15.09 -15.25 3.13
CA ARG A 62 14.73 -13.86 2.81
C ARG A 62 13.57 -13.37 3.68
N PHE A 63 12.56 -14.21 3.91
CA PHE A 63 11.44 -13.93 4.79
C PHE A 63 11.92 -13.63 6.21
N SER A 64 12.75 -14.49 6.81
CA SER A 64 13.34 -14.25 8.14
C SER A 64 14.08 -12.90 8.22
N GLN A 65 14.89 -12.57 7.20
CA GLN A 65 15.62 -11.29 7.15
C GLN A 65 14.68 -10.08 7.04
N LEU A 66 13.59 -10.21 6.29
CA LEU A 66 12.61 -9.15 6.15
C LEU A 66 11.80 -8.97 7.43
N THR A 67 11.44 -10.05 8.13
CA THR A 67 10.80 -10.00 9.44
C THR A 67 11.65 -9.20 10.44
N GLU A 68 12.95 -9.49 10.54
CA GLU A 68 13.87 -8.73 11.41
C GLU A 68 13.94 -7.24 11.02
N LYS A 69 13.90 -6.93 9.72
CA LYS A 69 13.85 -5.53 9.24
C LYS A 69 12.51 -4.86 9.54
N MET A 70 11.40 -5.58 9.45
CA MET A 70 10.07 -5.08 9.79
C MET A 70 10.03 -4.69 11.28
N ASP A 71 10.60 -5.51 12.16
CA ASP A 71 10.75 -5.20 13.58
C ASP A 71 11.63 -3.96 13.80
N ALA A 72 12.82 -3.93 13.20
CA ALA A 72 13.77 -2.83 13.38
C ALA A 72 13.28 -1.47 12.87
N LEU A 73 12.36 -1.48 11.90
CA LEU A 73 11.76 -0.28 11.31
C LEU A 73 10.37 0.05 11.88
N GLU A 74 9.88 -0.71 12.87
CA GLU A 74 8.53 -0.59 13.43
C GLU A 74 7.44 -0.62 12.33
N ALA A 75 7.66 -1.45 11.30
CA ALA A 75 6.87 -1.44 10.07
C ALA A 75 5.51 -2.14 10.21
N TRP A 76 5.34 -2.98 11.23
CA TRP A 76 4.12 -3.75 11.47
C TRP A 76 2.89 -2.87 11.67
N ASP A 77 3.03 -1.77 12.41
CA ASP A 77 1.90 -0.88 12.69
C ASP A 77 1.34 -0.26 11.39
N LEU A 78 2.23 0.16 10.49
CA LEU A 78 1.85 0.70 9.19
C LEU A 78 1.22 -0.36 8.30
N GLU A 79 1.83 -1.54 8.21
CA GLU A 79 1.30 -2.67 7.43
C GLU A 79 -0.09 -3.10 7.91
N THR A 80 -0.27 -3.26 9.22
CA THR A 80 -1.51 -3.74 9.82
C THR A 80 -2.60 -2.69 9.72
N ASN A 81 -2.27 -1.41 9.93
CA ASN A 81 -3.22 -0.32 9.71
C ASN A 81 -3.68 -0.25 8.25
N ALA A 82 -2.74 -0.33 7.31
CA ALA A 82 -3.04 -0.34 5.87
C ALA A 82 -4.00 -1.47 5.48
N LYS A 83 -3.71 -2.71 5.90
CA LYS A 83 -4.58 -3.86 5.65
C LYS A 83 -5.93 -3.75 6.35
N SER A 84 -5.98 -3.20 7.56
CA SER A 84 -7.24 -2.96 8.28
C SER A 84 -8.15 -1.99 7.51
N ILE A 85 -7.61 -0.86 7.04
CA ILE A 85 -8.34 0.13 6.25
C ILE A 85 -8.84 -0.48 4.94
N LEU A 86 -7.97 -1.19 4.21
CA LEU A 86 -8.34 -1.89 2.96
C LEU A 86 -9.47 -2.90 3.19
N THR A 87 -9.36 -3.69 4.27
CA THR A 87 -10.37 -4.70 4.63
C THR A 87 -11.72 -4.06 4.95
N ARG A 88 -11.73 -2.95 5.71
CA ARG A 88 -12.96 -2.16 6.00
C ARG A 88 -13.61 -1.60 4.74
N LEU A 89 -12.81 -1.31 3.71
CA LEU A 89 -13.26 -0.89 2.39
C LEU A 89 -13.59 -2.07 1.46
N GLY A 90 -13.66 -3.29 1.97
CA GLY A 90 -14.04 -4.49 1.22
C GLY A 90 -12.98 -4.94 0.22
N ILE A 91 -11.71 -4.61 0.46
CA ILE A 91 -10.55 -5.09 -0.32
C ILE A 91 -9.79 -6.08 0.54
N THR A 92 -9.85 -7.35 0.19
CA THR A 92 -9.26 -8.45 0.98
C THR A 92 -8.11 -9.15 0.25
N ASN A 93 -7.97 -8.91 -1.06
CA ASN A 93 -6.85 -9.42 -1.83
C ASN A 93 -5.88 -8.28 -2.12
N PHE A 94 -4.75 -8.29 -1.42
CA PHE A 94 -3.77 -7.21 -1.42
C PHE A 94 -2.70 -7.37 -2.51
N THR A 95 -2.55 -8.59 -3.03
CA THR A 95 -1.58 -8.95 -4.07
C THR A 95 -2.20 -8.95 -5.47
N ASP A 96 -3.51 -8.75 -5.60
CA ASP A 96 -4.16 -8.66 -6.90
C ASP A 96 -3.62 -7.49 -7.71
N SER A 97 -3.35 -7.77 -8.99
CA SER A 97 -3.02 -6.74 -9.96
C SER A 97 -4.17 -5.74 -10.07
N ILE A 98 -3.83 -4.46 -10.07
CA ILE A 98 -4.79 -3.36 -10.24
C ILE A 98 -5.59 -3.51 -11.54
N GLN A 99 -4.98 -4.07 -12.59
CA GLN A 99 -5.63 -4.28 -13.89
C GLN A 99 -6.94 -5.07 -13.78
N HIS A 100 -7.04 -6.00 -12.82
CA HIS A 100 -8.21 -6.85 -12.63
C HIS A 100 -9.33 -6.21 -11.79
N LEU A 101 -9.12 -5.01 -11.26
CA LEU A 101 -10.06 -4.36 -10.35
C LEU A 101 -11.12 -3.56 -11.08
N SER A 102 -12.37 -3.70 -10.62
CA SER A 102 -13.49 -2.86 -11.05
C SER A 102 -13.25 -1.38 -10.72
N GLY A 103 -13.91 -0.47 -11.44
CA GLY A 103 -13.83 0.97 -11.15
C GLY A 103 -14.24 1.33 -9.72
N GLY A 104 -15.20 0.59 -9.13
CA GLY A 104 -15.58 0.74 -7.73
C GLY A 104 -14.48 0.33 -6.75
N GLN A 105 -13.77 -0.77 -7.01
CA GLN A 105 -12.62 -1.20 -6.20
C GLN A 105 -11.47 -0.19 -6.30
N ARG A 106 -11.18 0.29 -7.52
CA ARG A 106 -10.16 1.33 -7.76
C ARG A 106 -10.43 2.61 -6.97
N LYS A 107 -11.68 3.09 -6.93
CA LYS A 107 -12.07 4.22 -6.08
C LYS A 107 -11.82 3.96 -4.59
N ARG A 108 -12.12 2.74 -4.12
CA ARG A 108 -11.88 2.34 -2.72
C ARG A 108 -10.39 2.25 -2.38
N ILE A 109 -9.52 1.82 -3.30
CA ILE A 109 -8.06 1.87 -3.11
C ILE A 109 -7.59 3.32 -2.97
N ALA A 110 -8.10 4.20 -3.83
CA ALA A 110 -7.76 5.61 -3.79
C ALA A 110 -8.13 6.23 -2.44
N MET A 111 -9.32 5.90 -1.93
CA MET A 111 -9.76 6.30 -0.59
C MET A 111 -8.89 5.69 0.52
N ALA A 112 -8.54 4.41 0.42
CA ALA A 112 -7.67 3.75 1.38
C ALA A 112 -6.31 4.45 1.46
N LYS A 113 -5.72 4.79 0.32
CA LYS A 113 -4.45 5.51 0.23
C LYS A 113 -4.48 6.83 1.00
N ALA A 114 -5.54 7.62 0.80
CA ALA A 114 -5.76 8.89 1.49
C ALA A 114 -6.02 8.75 3.01
N LEU A 115 -6.50 7.58 3.46
CA LEU A 115 -6.71 7.30 4.88
C LEU A 115 -5.43 6.78 5.57
N ILE A 116 -4.59 6.07 4.82
CA ILE A 116 -3.34 5.45 5.32
C ILE A 116 -2.21 6.47 5.38
N ASN A 117 -2.14 7.37 4.41
CA ASN A 117 -1.31 8.57 4.51
C ASN A 117 -2.20 9.70 5.03
N PRO A 118 -2.18 10.03 6.34
CA PRO A 118 -2.92 11.17 6.84
C PRO A 118 -2.32 12.44 6.23
N ALA A 119 -2.89 12.87 5.11
CA ALA A 119 -2.75 14.23 4.64
C ALA A 119 -3.52 15.14 5.60
N ASP A 120 -2.92 16.25 5.99
CA ASP A 120 -3.56 17.28 6.83
C ASP A 120 -4.81 17.88 6.14
N LEU A 121 -4.92 17.71 4.81
CA LEU A 121 -6.07 18.11 4.01
C LEU A 121 -6.28 17.15 2.84
N LEU A 122 -7.39 16.42 2.85
CA LEU A 122 -7.88 15.63 1.72
C LEU A 122 -8.89 16.47 0.92
N ILE A 123 -8.54 16.79 -0.33
CA ILE A 123 -9.47 17.48 -1.24
C ILE A 123 -10.12 16.42 -2.13
N LEU A 124 -11.40 16.16 -1.87
CA LEU A 124 -12.29 15.38 -2.73
C LEU A 124 -12.88 16.35 -3.75
N ASP A 125 -12.47 16.25 -5.01
CA ASP A 125 -13.09 17.03 -6.07
C ASP A 125 -14.41 16.35 -6.47
N GLU A 126 -15.54 16.92 -6.05
CA GLU A 126 -16.85 16.61 -6.62
C GLU A 126 -17.20 17.65 -7.69
N PRO A 127 -17.16 17.30 -8.98
CA PRO A 127 -18.02 17.96 -9.96
C PRO A 127 -19.28 17.10 -10.12
N THR A 128 -20.43 17.74 -9.89
CA THR A 128 -21.80 17.27 -10.23
C THR A 128 -21.89 16.37 -11.43
#